data_AF-A0A917EW36-F1
#
_entry.id   AF-A0A917EW36-F1
#
_cell.length_a   1.000
_cell.length_b   1.000
_cell.length_c   1.000
_cell.angle_alpha   90.00
_cell.angle_beta   90.00
_cell.angle_gamma   90.00
#
_symmetry.space_group_name_H-M   'P 1'
#
loop_
_entity.id
_entity.type
_entity.pdbx_description
1 polymer ?
#
loop_
_entity_poly.entity_id
_entity_poly.type
_entity_poly.pdbx_seq_one_letter_code
_entity_poly.pdbx_strand_id
1 'polypeptide(L)' 'MSNYEFGGRADIEKALDMLVNLDEVQSNAIVVLEIDEEIDRLQTELAKIDANPSYVPDDDFLEVLSGYVERADDWNSKK' A
#
# COMPACT_ATOMS: atom_id res chain seq x y z
N MET A 1 -5.91 -8.51 17.53
CA MET A 1 -5.94 -7.67 16.32
C MET A 1 -4.84 -6.66 16.50
N SER A 2 -3.90 -6.57 15.56
CA SER A 2 -2.81 -5.60 15.64
C SER A 2 -3.42 -4.21 15.75
N ASN A 3 -2.90 -3.36 16.64
CA ASN A 3 -3.37 -1.97 16.83
C ASN A 3 -2.88 -1.11 15.64
N TYR A 4 -3.28 -1.49 14.43
CA TYR A 4 -2.98 -0.70 13.24
C TYR A 4 -3.93 0.48 13.23
N GLU A 5 -3.46 1.63 13.72
CA GLU A 5 -4.14 2.91 13.51
C GLU A 5 -3.84 3.36 12.09
N PHE A 6 -4.85 3.32 11.23
CA PHE A 6 -4.75 3.84 9.87
C PHE A 6 -4.36 5.33 9.92
N GLY A 7 -3.13 5.62 9.53
CA GLY A 7 -2.53 6.95 9.40
C GLY A 7 -3.04 7.73 8.19
N GLY A 8 -4.07 7.22 7.50
CA GLY A 8 -4.65 7.86 6.34
C GLY A 8 -3.73 7.80 5.13
N ARG A 9 -3.56 8.94 4.48
CA ARG A 9 -2.74 9.12 3.28
C ARG A 9 -1.30 8.61 3.44
N ALA A 10 -0.68 8.79 4.60
CA ALA A 10 0.72 8.46 4.82
C ALA A 10 1.01 6.95 4.71
N ASP A 11 0.07 6.11 5.14
CA ASP A 11 0.21 4.65 5.06
C ASP A 11 0.11 4.14 3.63
N ILE A 12 -0.82 4.73 2.85
CA ILE A 12 -0.99 4.40 1.44
C ILE A 12 0.23 4.85 0.64
N GLU A 13 0.77 6.04 0.91
CA GLU A 13 2.00 6.51 0.26
C GLU A 13 3.20 5.60 0.59
N LYS A 14 3.33 5.11 1.82
CA LYS A 14 4.36 4.12 2.19
C LYS A 14 4.20 2.80 1.44
N ALA A 15 2.98 2.27 1.39
CA ALA A 15 2.69 1.02 0.68
C ALA A 15 2.96 1.15 -0.83
N LEU A 16 2.59 2.28 -1.42
CA LEU A 16 2.89 2.61 -2.81
C LEU A 16 4.40 2.65 -3.08
N ASP A 17 5.17 3.35 -2.25
CA ASP A 17 6.63 3.43 -2.42
C ASP A 17 7.27 2.03 -2.31
N MET A 18 6.80 1.20 -1.38
CA MET A 18 7.26 -0.19 -1.27
C MET A 18 6.94 -1.02 -2.51
N LEU A 19 5.72 -0.92 -3.05
CA LEU A 19 5.31 -1.66 -4.25
C LEU A 19 6.08 -1.19 -5.50
N VAL A 20 6.29 0.11 -5.67
CA VAL A 20 7.12 0.66 -6.77
C VAL A 20 8.56 0.15 -6.67
N ASN A 21 9.14 0.16 -5.47
CA ASN A 21 10.48 -0.41 -5.28
C ASN A 21 10.50 -1.93 -5.54
N LEU A 22 9.41 -2.63 -5.26
CA LEU A 22 9.29 -4.06 -5.54
C LEU A 22 9.21 -4.31 -7.04
N ASP A 23 8.42 -3.52 -7.77
CA ASP A 23 8.31 -3.56 -9.23
C ASP A 23 9.68 -3.42 -9.90
N GLU A 24 10.46 -2.40 -9.51
CA GLU A 24 11.79 -2.15 -10.09
C GLU A 24 12.78 -3.31 -9.91
N VAL A 25 12.63 -4.13 -8.86
CA VAL A 25 13.51 -5.27 -8.59
C VAL A 25 12.94 -6.61 -9.05
N GLN A 26 11.66 -6.67 -9.43
CA GLN A 26 11.03 -7.90 -9.87
C GLN A 26 11.39 -8.22 -11.31
N SER A 27 11.92 -9.43 -11.53
CA SER A 27 12.19 -9.95 -12.87
C SER A 27 11.05 -10.82 -13.43
N ASN A 28 10.01 -11.07 -12.62
CA ASN A 28 8.88 -11.90 -13.01
C ASN A 28 7.72 -11.02 -13.51
N ALA A 29 7.42 -11.11 -14.81
CA ALA A 29 6.39 -10.32 -15.46
C ALA A 29 4.97 -10.53 -14.89
N ILE A 30 4.65 -11.70 -14.33
CA ILE A 30 3.34 -11.92 -13.69
C ILE A 30 3.24 -11.13 -12.39
N VAL A 31 4.32 -11.12 -11.62
CA VAL A 31 4.38 -10.43 -10.33
C VAL A 31 4.36 -8.91 -10.55
N VAL A 32 5.04 -8.41 -11.58
CA VAL A 32 4.96 -7.00 -12.02
C VAL A 32 3.52 -6.58 -12.31
N LEU A 33 2.76 -7.38 -13.07
CA LEU A 33 1.36 -7.06 -13.38
C LEU A 33 0.46 -7.06 -12.14
N GLU A 34 0.67 -7.99 -11.20
CA GLU A 34 -0.05 -7.99 -9.92
C GLU A 34 0.28 -6.76 -9.07
N ILE A 35 1.54 -6.30 -9.12
CA ILE A 35 1.97 -5.08 -8.42
C ILE A 35 1.35 -3.84 -9.06
N ASP A 36 1.33 -3.76 -10.39
CA ASP A 36 0.68 -2.67 -11.13
C ASP A 36 -0.81 -2.56 -10.76
N GLU A 37 -1.53 -3.68 -10.73
CA GLU A 37 -2.94 -3.71 -10.33
C GLU A 37 -3.15 -3.22 -8.89
N GLU A 38 -2.27 -3.60 -7.97
CA GLU A 38 -2.36 -3.17 -6.58
C GLU A 38 -1.97 -1.70 -6.39
N ILE A 39 -0.99 -1.20 -7.16
CA ILE A 39 -0.64 0.23 -7.21
C ILE A 39 -1.85 1.04 -7.68
N ASP A 40 -2.51 0.62 -8.76
CA ASP A 40 -3.71 1.29 -9.28
C ASP A 40 -4.85 1.30 -8.25
N ARG A 41 -5.03 0.19 -7.51
CA ARG A 41 -6.00 0.10 -6.42
C ARG A 41 -5.69 1.10 -5.30
N LEU A 42 -4.44 1.12 -4.83
CA LEU A 42 -3.98 2.04 -3.78
C LEU A 42 -4.11 3.52 -4.21
N GLN A 43 -3.75 3.85 -5.46
CA GLN A 43 -3.92 5.19 -6.01
C GLN A 43 -5.39 5.60 -6.09
N THR A 44 -6.28 4.67 -6.45
CA THR A 44 -7.72 4.92 -6.49
C THR A 44 -8.29 5.20 -5.10
N GLU A 45 -7.89 4.42 -4.09
CA GLU A 45 -8.29 4.67 -2.71
C GLU A 45 -7.71 5.99 -2.17
N LEU A 46 -6.47 6.31 -2.52
CA LEU A 46 -5.85 7.60 -2.21
C LEU A 46 -6.63 8.77 -2.79
N ALA A 47 -7.05 8.68 -4.05
CA ALA A 47 -7.84 9.71 -4.71
C ALA A 47 -9.21 9.91 -4.01
N LYS A 48 -9.82 8.85 -3.48
CA LYS A 48 -11.07 8.94 -2.69
C LYS A 48 -10.84 9.65 -1.36
N ILE A 49 -9.73 9.37 -0.67
CA ILE A 49 -9.34 10.04 0.57
C ILE A 49 -9.03 11.51 0.32
N ASP A 50 -8.31 11.82 -0.76
CA ASP A 50 -7.99 13.20 -1.15
C ASP A 50 -9.26 13.99 -1.52
N ALA A 51 -10.23 13.34 -2.18
CA ALA A 51 -11.53 13.94 -2.50
C ALA A 51 -12.44 14.08 -1.26
N ASN A 52 -12.32 13.17 -0.30
CA ASN A 52 -13.09 13.16 0.94
C ASN A 52 -12.23 12.70 2.12
N PRO A 53 -11.70 13.63 2.93
CA PRO A 53 -10.86 13.30 4.09
C PRO A 53 -11.55 12.45 5.18
N SER A 54 -12.88 12.34 5.15
CA SER A 54 -13.65 11.47 6.04
C SER A 54 -13.97 10.11 5.42
N TYR A 55 -13.50 9.84 4.20
CA TYR A 55 -13.60 8.52 3.58
C TYR A 55 -12.66 7.55 4.30
N VAL A 56 -13.22 6.43 4.73
CA VAL A 56 -12.50 5.31 5.31
C VAL A 56 -12.62 4.15 4.32
N PRO A 57 -11.50 3.59 3.84
CA PRO A 57 -11.53 2.38 3.01
C PRO A 57 -12.19 1.20 3.73
N ASP A 58 -12.52 0.15 3.00
CA ASP A 58 -13.07 -1.07 3.61
C ASP A 58 -12.04 -1.79 4.49
N ASP A 59 -12.53 -2.59 5.44
CA ASP A 59 -11.68 -3.34 6.38
C ASP A 59 -10.74 -4.30 5.65
N ASP A 60 -11.19 -4.87 4.52
CA ASP A 60 -10.37 -5.75 3.67
C ASP A 60 -9.16 -5.00 3.07
N PHE A 61 -9.36 -3.78 2.56
CA PHE A 61 -8.26 -2.94 2.09
C PHE A 61 -7.36 -2.50 3.23
N LEU A 62 -7.91 -2.17 4.41
CA LEU A 62 -7.10 -1.81 5.57
C LEU A 62 -6.23 -2.99 6.04
N GLU A 63 -6.74 -4.22 6.00
CA GLU A 63 -5.96 -5.42 6.30
C GLU A 63 -4.81 -5.59 5.30
N VAL A 64 -5.10 -5.49 4.00
CA VAL A 64 -4.11 -5.58 2.93
C VAL A 64 -3.04 -4.47 3.06
N LEU A 65 -3.48 -3.23 3.29
CA LEU A 65 -2.61 -2.08 3.48
C LEU A 65 -1.70 -2.26 4.69
N SER A 66 -2.24 -2.73 5.82
CA SER A 66 -1.45 -2.98 7.02
C SER A 66 -0.32 -3.99 6.77
N GLY A 67 -0.58 -5.02 5.95
CA GLY A 67 0.43 -5.99 5.54
C GLY A 67 1.51 -5.39 4.63
N TYR A 68 1.14 -4.46 3.75
CA TYR A 68 2.12 -3.73 2.93
C TYR A 68 2.97 -2.76 3.75
N VAL A 69 2.36 -2.03 4.70
CA VAL A 69 3.09 -1.12 5.59
C VAL A 69 4.05 -1.89 6.49
N GLU A 70 3.61 -3.02 7.07
CA GLU A 70 4.50 -3.88 7.86
C GLU A 70 5.68 -4.39 7.01
N ARG A 71 5.43 -4.85 5.78
CA ARG A 71 6.50 -5.25 4.86
C ARG A 71 7.42 -4.09 4.46
N ALA A 72 6.88 -2.89 4.29
CA ALA A 72 7.66 -1.69 3.96
C ALA A 72 8.59 -1.30 5.12
N ASP A 73 8.08 -1.32 6.35
CA ASP A 73 8.86 -1.06 7.55
C ASP A 73 9.94 -2.15 7.74
N ASP A 74 9.62 -3.43 7.51
CA ASP A 74 10.57 -4.54 7.52
C ASP A 74 11.66 -4.40 6.44
N TRP A 75 11.29 -3.98 5.24
CA TRP A 75 12.23 -3.75 4.13
C TRP A 75 13.20 -2.61 4.45
N ASN A 76 12.69 -1.49 4.98
CA ASN A 76 13.49 -0.35 5.38
C ASN A 76 14.41 -0.68 6.57
N SER A 77 13.99 -1.56 7.48
CA SER A 77 14.82 -2.01 8.61
C SER A 77 16.04 -2.86 8.20
N LYS A 78 16.02 -3.43 6.99
CA LYS A 78 17.06 -4.33 6.46
C LYS A 78 18.08 -3.63 5.55
N LYS A 79 17.89 -2.34 5.23
CA LYS A 79 18.87 -1.50 4.53
C LYS A 79 19.81 -0.82 5.52
#